data_AF-A0A821AS49-F1
#
_entry.id   AF-A0A821AS49-F1
#
_cell.length_a   1.000
_cell.length_b   1.000
_cell.length_c   1.000
_cell.angle_alpha   90.00
_cell.angle_beta   90.00
_cell.angle_gamma   90.00
#
_symmetry.space_group_name_H-M   'P 1'
#
loop_
_entity.id
_entity.type
_entity.pdbx_description
1 polymer ?
#
loop_
_entity_poly.entity_id
_entity_poly.type
_entity_poly.pdbx_seq_one_letter_code
_entity_poly.pdbx_strand_id
1 'polypeptide(L)'
;GAVAYSDIGDVHRLMGDYERAMAFHQKALNIQEKVKCNPLDCATTYMNLGETYREMNDYTTALTYYQKGLKIREEKLAETHPDLAYGNEICSTSS
;
A
#
# COMPACT_ATOMS: atom_id res chain seq x y z
N GLY A 1 15.21 -2.97 -8.66
CA GLY A 1 15.53 -2.31 -7.38
C GLY A 1 14.41 -2.53 -6.38
N ALA A 2 13.35 -1.71 -6.43
CA ALA A 2 12.23 -1.79 -5.49
C ALA A 2 11.43 -3.10 -5.55
N VAL A 3 11.11 -3.59 -6.76
CA VAL A 3 10.35 -4.85 -6.95
C VAL A 3 11.04 -6.02 -6.25
N ALA A 4 12.34 -6.23 -6.52
CA ALA A 4 13.11 -7.29 -5.87
C ALA A 4 13.13 -7.18 -4.33
N TYR A 5 13.15 -5.96 -3.77
CA TYR A 5 13.03 -5.79 -2.33
C TYR A 5 11.63 -6.15 -1.82
N SER A 6 10.58 -5.84 -2.57
CA SER A 6 9.23 -6.29 -2.22
C SER A 6 9.13 -7.81 -2.23
N ASP A 7 9.65 -8.47 -3.27
CA ASP A 7 9.60 -9.93 -3.40
C ASP A 7 10.34 -10.62 -2.25
N ILE A 8 11.51 -10.11 -1.86
CA ILE A 8 12.25 -10.61 -0.68
C ILE A 8 11.43 -10.39 0.60
N GLY A 9 10.77 -9.24 0.72
CA GLY A 9 9.87 -8.94 1.83
C GLY A 9 8.73 -9.95 1.93
N ASP A 10 8.09 -10.28 0.81
CA ASP A 10 7.01 -11.27 0.75
C ASP A 10 7.49 -12.67 1.12
N VAL A 11 8.70 -13.07 0.69
CA VAL A 11 9.29 -14.36 1.11
C VAL A 11 9.49 -14.39 2.63
N HIS A 12 10.05 -13.34 3.23
CA HIS A 12 10.21 -13.27 4.68
C HIS A 12 8.87 -13.28 5.42
N ARG A 13 7.85 -12.59 4.88
CA ARG A 13 6.50 -12.57 5.42
C ARG A 13 5.90 -13.98 5.46
N LEU A 14 5.99 -14.72 4.36
CA LEU A 14 5.53 -16.12 4.28
C LEU A 14 6.33 -17.06 5.20
N MET A 15 7.57 -16.73 5.53
CA MET A 15 8.38 -17.45 6.52
C MET A 15 8.02 -17.10 7.98
N GLY A 16 7.14 -16.13 8.21
CA GLY A 16 6.83 -15.61 9.54
C GLY A 16 7.90 -14.66 10.12
N ASP A 17 8.88 -14.28 9.31
CA ASP A 17 9.94 -13.32 9.67
C ASP A 17 9.49 -11.89 9.37
N TYR A 18 8.48 -11.45 10.13
CA TYR A 18 7.78 -10.20 9.85
C TYR A 18 8.67 -8.96 10.01
N GLU A 19 9.66 -8.98 10.90
CA GLU A 19 10.59 -7.86 11.07
C GLU A 19 11.41 -7.62 9.80
N ARG A 20 11.95 -8.69 9.20
CA ARG A 20 12.66 -8.58 7.92
C ARG A 20 11.72 -8.23 6.78
N ALA A 21 10.52 -8.80 6.74
CA ALA A 21 9.52 -8.46 5.75
C ALA A 21 9.25 -6.94 5.71
N MET A 22 8.98 -6.34 6.88
CA MET A 22 8.76 -4.90 7.02
C MET A 22 9.99 -4.09 6.58
N ALA A 23 11.20 -4.49 6.99
CA ALA A 23 12.43 -3.78 6.61
C ALA A 23 12.64 -3.77 5.09
N PHE A 24 12.32 -4.86 4.40
CA PHE A 24 12.44 -4.96 2.95
C PHE A 24 11.34 -4.20 2.21
N HIS A 25 10.08 -4.30 2.64
CA HIS A 25 9.01 -3.48 2.08
C HIS A 25 9.26 -1.98 2.28
N GLN A 26 9.77 -1.55 3.45
CA GLN A 26 10.13 -0.15 3.68
C GLN A 26 11.29 0.33 2.81
N LYS A 27 12.28 -0.54 2.52
CA LYS A 27 13.34 -0.23 1.54
C LYS A 27 12.76 -0.06 0.13
N ALA A 28 11.84 -0.93 -0.27
CA ALA A 28 11.16 -0.82 -1.57
C ALA A 28 10.42 0.52 -1.67
N LEU A 29 9.66 0.89 -0.63
CA LEU A 29 8.92 2.15 -0.57
C LEU A 29 9.84 3.37 -0.66
N ASN A 30 10.92 3.40 0.13
CA ASN A 30 11.90 4.49 0.10
C ASN A 30 12.53 4.68 -1.29
N ILE A 31 12.75 3.59 -2.04
CA ILE A 31 13.26 3.67 -3.41
C ILE A 31 12.19 4.25 -4.33
N GLN A 32 10.96 3.72 -4.26
CA GLN A 32 9.83 4.17 -5.08
C GLN A 32 9.57 5.68 -4.92
N GLU A 33 9.57 6.16 -3.68
CA GLU A 33 9.40 7.59 -3.35
C GLU A 33 10.56 8.45 -3.87
N LYS A 34 11.81 7.98 -3.76
CA LYS A 34 12.98 8.73 -4.22
C LYS A 34 13.07 8.85 -5.73
N VAL A 35 12.73 7.79 -6.47
CA VAL A 35 12.82 7.77 -7.94
C VAL A 35 11.56 8.31 -8.61
N LYS A 36 10.54 8.72 -7.83
CA LYS A 36 9.23 9.19 -8.32
C LYS A 36 8.63 8.23 -9.36
N CYS A 37 8.64 6.93 -9.07
CA CYS A 37 8.04 5.94 -9.94
C CYS A 37 6.50 6.00 -9.90
N ASN A 38 5.84 5.07 -10.58
CA ASN A 38 4.39 4.99 -10.62
C ASN A 38 3.82 4.95 -9.18
N PRO A 39 2.93 5.86 -8.79
CA PRO A 39 2.29 5.86 -7.48
C PRO A 39 1.62 4.52 -7.13
N LEU A 40 1.14 3.77 -8.13
CA LEU A 40 0.56 2.45 -7.93
C LEU A 40 1.56 1.40 -7.40
N ASP A 41 2.85 1.61 -7.63
CA ASP A 41 3.90 0.76 -7.05
C ASP A 41 4.00 0.99 -5.54
N CYS A 42 3.96 2.27 -5.10
CA CYS A 42 3.89 2.63 -3.68
C CYS A 42 2.62 2.07 -3.03
N ALA A 43 1.48 2.17 -3.72
CA ALA A 43 0.22 1.64 -3.23
C ALA A 43 0.29 0.13 -2.97
N THR A 44 0.94 -0.62 -3.88
CA THR A 44 1.15 -2.06 -3.72
C THR A 44 2.04 -2.37 -2.52
N THR A 45 3.17 -1.66 -2.35
CA THR A 45 4.05 -1.82 -1.19
C THR A 45 3.32 -1.51 0.13
N TYR A 46 2.45 -0.49 0.15
CA TYR A 46 1.62 -0.20 1.32
C TYR A 46 0.65 -1.33 1.64
N MET A 47 0.05 -1.99 0.64
CA MET A 47 -0.79 -3.16 0.90
C MET A 47 0.01 -4.34 1.46
N ASN A 48 1.24 -4.56 1.00
CA ASN A 48 2.11 -5.64 1.51
C ASN A 48 2.51 -5.39 2.98
N LEU A 49 2.81 -4.14 3.35
CA LEU A 49 2.99 -3.76 4.75
C LEU A 49 1.70 -4.02 5.56
N GLY A 50 0.54 -3.63 5.04
CA GLY A 50 -0.75 -3.92 5.65
C GLY A 50 -0.97 -5.42 5.92
N GLU A 51 -0.72 -6.26 4.93
CA GLU A 51 -0.78 -7.72 5.06
C GLU A 51 0.18 -8.25 6.13
N THR A 52 1.41 -7.72 6.17
CA THR A 52 2.41 -8.12 7.16
C THR A 52 1.92 -7.84 8.58
N TYR A 53 1.40 -6.64 8.85
CA TYR A 53 0.83 -6.29 10.16
C TYR A 53 -0.44 -7.09 10.48
N ARG A 54 -1.27 -7.40 9.47
CA ARG A 54 -2.46 -8.25 9.63
C ARG A 54 -2.08 -9.66 10.11
N GLU A 55 -1.04 -10.25 9.53
CA GLU A 55 -0.51 -11.56 9.93
C GLU A 55 0.15 -11.54 11.32
N MET A 56 0.64 -10.39 11.76
CA MET A 56 1.10 -10.14 13.14
C MET A 56 -0.05 -9.90 14.14
N ASN A 57 -1.31 -9.85 13.69
CA ASN A 57 -2.49 -9.46 14.46
C ASN A 57 -2.51 -7.98 14.92
N ASP A 58 -1.68 -7.11 14.33
CA ASP A 58 -1.78 -5.67 14.51
C ASP A 58 -2.70 -5.06 13.45
N TYR A 59 -4.00 -5.22 13.68
CA TYR A 59 -5.03 -4.79 12.74
C TYR A 59 -5.14 -3.27 12.61
N THR A 60 -4.78 -2.52 13.67
CA THR A 60 -4.81 -1.05 13.67
C THR A 60 -3.77 -0.50 12.70
N THR A 61 -2.54 -1.03 12.79
CA THR A 61 -1.46 -0.64 11.87
C THR A 61 -1.74 -1.15 10.47
N ALA A 62 -2.25 -2.38 10.32
CA ALA A 62 -2.65 -2.94 9.03
C ALA A 62 -3.66 -2.04 8.30
N LEU A 63 -4.73 -1.64 8.99
CA LEU A 63 -5.76 -0.75 8.45
C LEU A 63 -5.18 0.57 7.97
N THR A 64 -4.27 1.16 8.74
CA THR A 64 -3.60 2.41 8.39
C THR A 64 -2.83 2.27 7.07
N TYR A 65 -2.13 1.16 6.87
CA TYR A 65 -1.38 0.90 5.65
C TYR A 65 -2.28 0.61 4.44
N TYR A 66 -3.36 -0.16 4.62
CA TYR A 66 -4.33 -0.35 3.54
C TYR A 66 -4.99 0.96 3.12
N GLN A 67 -5.36 1.83 4.06
CA GLN A 67 -5.94 3.14 3.76
C GLN A 67 -4.98 4.02 2.95
N LYS A 68 -3.69 4.00 3.26
CA LYS A 68 -2.67 4.71 2.47
C LYS A 68 -2.60 4.18 1.03
N GLY A 69 -2.58 2.85 0.86
CA GLY A 69 -2.58 2.24 -0.47
C GLY A 69 -3.85 2.53 -1.27
N LEU A 70 -5.01 2.48 -0.61
CA LEU A 70 -6.31 2.79 -1.21
C LEU A 70 -6.37 4.25 -1.69
N LYS A 71 -5.98 5.20 -0.85
CA LYS A 71 -5.98 6.62 -1.19
C LYS A 71 -5.20 6.91 -2.48
N ILE A 72 -4.02 6.30 -2.66
CA ILE A 72 -3.23 6.47 -3.88
C ILE A 72 -3.94 5.90 -5.11
N ARG A 73 -4.62 4.75 -4.96
CA ARG A 73 -5.39 4.14 -6.06
C ARG A 73 -6.59 5.01 -6.44
N GLU A 74 -7.28 5.59 -5.46
CA GLU A 74 -8.40 6.51 -5.67
C GLU A 74 -7.95 7.81 -6.36
N GLU A 75 -6.86 8.42 -5.87
CA GLU A 75 -6.26 9.61 -6.50
C GLU A 75 -5.85 9.32 -7.95
N LYS A 76 -5.26 8.14 -8.20
CA LYS A 76 -4.86 7.76 -9.56
C LYS A 76 -6.07 7.52 -10.47
N LEU A 77 -7.13 6.91 -9.93
CA LEU A 77 -8.37 6.67 -10.67
C LEU A 77 -9.05 7.99 -11.02
N ALA A 78 -9.12 8.94 -10.08
CA ALA A 78 -9.68 10.26 -10.29
C ALA A 78 -8.88 11.08 -11.34
N GLU A 79 -7.56 10.91 -11.40
CA GLU A 79 -6.72 11.51 -12.44
C GLU A 79 -7.05 10.96 -13.84
N THR A 80 -7.29 9.65 -13.96
CA THR A 80 -7.53 8.99 -15.26
C THR A 80 -9.00 9.01 -15.70
N HIS A 81 -9.92 9.06 -14.74
CA HIS A 81 -11.37 8.98 -14.92
C HIS A 81 -12.08 9.95 -13.95
N PRO A 82 -12.00 11.27 -14.21
CA PRO A 82 -12.55 12.29 -13.33
C PRO A 82 -14.08 12.22 -13.17
N ASP A 83 -14.78 11.55 -14.09
CA ASP A 83 -16.20 11.23 -14.02
C ASP A 83 -16.54 10.20 -12.92
N LEU A 84 -15.61 9.29 -12.61
CA LEU A 84 -15.76 8.31 -11.53
C LEU A 84 -15.39 8.90 -10.16
N ALA A 85 -14.68 10.03 -10.10
CA ALA A 85 -14.31 10.70 -8.86
C ALA A 85 -15.52 11.26 -8.09
N TYR A 86 -16.55 11.71 -8.80
CA TYR A 86 -17.77 12.27 -8.20
C TYR A 86 -18.72 11.21 -7.61
N GLY A 87 -18.54 9.92 -7.94
CA GLY A 87 -19.41 8.84 -7.46
C GLY A 87 -19.30 8.56 -5.95
N ASN A 88 -18.18 8.94 -5.32
CA ASN A 88 -17.92 8.69 -3.90
C ASN A 88 -18.42 9.79 -2.95
N GLU A 89 -18.86 10.96 -3.45
CA GLU A 89 -19.46 12.01 -2.61
C GLU A 89 -20.98 11.83 -2.40
N ILE A 90 -21.65 10.98 -3.19
CA ILE A 90 -23.10 10.80 -3.12
C ILE A 90 -23.51 9.90 -1.93
N CYS A 91 -22.60 9.07 -1.39
CA CYS A 91 -22.90 8.19 -0.25
C CYS A 91 -22.68 8.85 1.12
N SER A 92 -22.00 10.01 1.19
CA SER A 92 -21.63 10.68 2.44
C SER A 92 -22.61 11.78 2.88
N THR A 93 -23.63 12.08 2.07
CA THR A 93 -24.60 13.15 2.35
C THR A 93 -26.02 12.64 2.65
N SER A 94 -26.19 11.33 2.84
CA SER A 94 -27.48 10.71 3.16
C SER A 94 -27.39 9.82 4.41
N SER A 95 -27.19 10.41 5.60
CA SER A 95 -27.65 9.89 6.90
C SER A 95 -27.58 10.97 7.96
#